data_AF-A0AA39JTJ8-F1
#
_entry.id   AF-A0AA39JTJ8-F1
#
_cell.length_a   1.000
_cell.length_b   1.000
_cell.length_c   1.000
_cell.angle_alpha   90.00
_cell.angle_beta   90.00
_cell.angle_gamma   90.00
#
_symmetry.space_group_name_H-M   'P 1'
#
loop_
_entity.id
_entity.type
_entity.pdbx_description
1 polymer ?
#
loop_
_entity_poly.entity_id
_entity_poly.type
_entity_poly.pdbx_seq_one_letter_code
_entity_poly.pdbx_strand_id
1 'polypeptide(L)'
;MQNRVSTKPVDKVAGLVYLLQTDSIPIYDAEQSEADAWEVLMDVMEPWFRAELLFFFPEPGNGSKYWRPSWEQVMTSKLIARRFAWYPDKVYRTEDPDADYYEGYSIKSGNVRGLSEVLNKLKPRQGELVFKDATGAHHTLKIVADHAYLIPDGLYTLIGCIGRFSRSDLWVVGQLREDGKFKKLSVFHSVDDEQVKLMELALERVKIFLC
;
A
#
# COMPACT_ATOMS: atom_id res chain seq x y z
N MET A 1 17.15 -31.75 -6.65
CA MET A 1 16.23 -31.22 -5.61
C MET A 1 14.96 -32.03 -5.65
N GLN A 2 14.60 -32.72 -4.56
CA GLN A 2 13.26 -33.31 -4.43
C GLN A 2 12.24 -32.18 -4.23
N ASN A 3 11.03 -32.33 -4.78
CA ASN A 3 9.94 -31.38 -4.58
C ASN A 3 9.57 -31.35 -3.09
N ARG A 4 10.04 -30.32 -2.38
CA ARG A 4 9.65 -30.07 -0.98
C ARG A 4 8.34 -29.30 -0.98
N VAL A 5 7.35 -29.84 -0.29
CA VAL A 5 6.08 -29.16 0.01
C VAL A 5 6.09 -28.76 1.49
N SER A 6 5.42 -27.67 1.82
CA SER A 6 5.22 -27.27 3.23
C SER A 6 4.51 -28.41 3.98
N THR A 7 5.04 -28.76 5.14
CA THR A 7 4.57 -29.88 5.95
C THR A 7 3.59 -29.44 7.03
N LYS A 8 3.81 -28.22 7.55
CA LYS A 8 2.91 -27.52 8.45
C LYS A 8 2.42 -26.23 7.79
N PRO A 9 1.21 -25.75 8.11
CA PRO A 9 0.70 -24.50 7.56
C PRO A 9 1.67 -23.32 7.75
N VAL A 10 2.23 -23.19 8.97
CA VAL A 10 3.19 -22.12 9.33
C VAL A 10 4.49 -22.12 8.49
N ASP A 11 4.86 -23.25 7.86
CA ASP A 11 6.04 -23.32 6.99
C ASP A 11 5.95 -22.35 5.81
N LYS A 12 4.74 -22.01 5.36
CA LYS A 12 4.52 -21.03 4.28
C LYS A 12 4.93 -19.63 4.72
N VAL A 13 4.60 -19.23 5.94
CA VAL A 13 4.99 -17.95 6.52
C VAL A 13 6.49 -17.94 6.79
N ALA A 14 7.02 -19.00 7.41
CA ALA A 14 8.45 -19.13 7.70
C ALA A 14 9.32 -19.09 6.43
N GLY A 15 8.83 -19.62 5.32
CA GLY A 15 9.50 -19.56 4.02
C GLY A 15 9.67 -18.14 3.46
N LEU A 16 8.85 -17.18 3.88
CA LEU A 16 8.94 -15.78 3.45
C LEU A 16 10.01 -14.98 4.18
N VAL A 17 10.47 -15.43 5.35
CA VAL A 17 11.47 -14.73 6.18
C VAL A 17 12.71 -14.36 5.36
N TYR A 18 13.19 -15.28 4.51
CA TYR A 18 14.36 -15.04 3.66
C TYR A 18 14.08 -14.04 2.51
N LEU A 19 12.84 -14.01 2.00
CA LEU A 19 12.45 -13.17 0.87
C LEU A 19 12.19 -11.71 1.28
N LEU A 20 11.73 -11.50 2.51
CA LEU A 20 11.29 -10.19 3.03
C LEU A 20 12.35 -9.52 3.92
N GLN A 21 13.60 -10.00 3.87
CA GLN A 21 14.80 -9.44 4.50
C GLN A 21 14.60 -8.99 5.96
N THR A 22 14.19 -9.89 6.85
CA THR A 22 13.87 -9.50 8.22
C THR A 22 15.08 -9.03 9.05
N ASP A 23 14.88 -8.10 9.98
CA ASP A 23 15.92 -7.59 10.89
C ASP A 23 16.38 -8.66 11.90
N SER A 24 15.48 -9.61 12.20
CA SER A 24 15.76 -10.79 13.00
C SER A 24 14.95 -11.97 12.45
N ILE A 25 15.39 -13.19 12.75
CA ILE A 25 14.66 -14.41 12.34
C ILE A 25 13.60 -14.70 13.41
N PRO A 26 12.30 -14.68 13.09
CA PRO A 26 11.25 -15.09 14.02
C PRO A 26 11.49 -16.50 14.56
N ILE A 27 11.14 -16.73 15.82
CA ILE A 27 11.12 -18.09 16.38
C ILE A 27 10.07 -18.90 15.62
N TYR A 28 10.48 -20.06 15.11
CA TYR A 28 9.55 -21.00 14.51
C TYR A 28 8.79 -21.75 15.61
N ASP A 29 7.48 -21.57 15.65
CA ASP A 29 6.56 -22.34 16.48
C ASP A 29 5.56 -23.08 15.58
N ALA A 30 5.56 -24.40 15.70
CA ALA A 30 4.70 -25.27 14.91
C ALA A 30 3.23 -25.27 15.37
N GLU A 31 2.97 -24.86 16.61
CA GLU A 31 1.64 -24.82 17.21
C GLU A 31 0.98 -23.45 17.01
N GLN A 32 1.77 -22.43 16.62
CA GLN A 32 1.28 -21.10 16.29
C GLN A 32 0.41 -21.10 15.03
N SER A 33 -0.61 -20.25 15.01
CA SER A 33 -1.44 -20.05 13.82
C SER A 33 -0.66 -19.30 12.72
N GLU A 34 -1.02 -19.52 11.44
CA GLU A 34 -0.40 -18.79 10.33
C GLU A 34 -0.64 -17.26 10.43
N ALA A 35 -1.78 -16.86 10.99
CA ALA A 35 -2.11 -15.45 11.19
C ALA A 35 -1.18 -14.81 12.24
N ASP A 36 -0.97 -15.47 13.38
CA ASP A 36 -0.07 -14.94 14.42
C ASP A 36 1.39 -14.94 13.94
N ALA A 37 1.81 -15.98 13.20
CA ALA A 37 3.14 -16.01 12.60
C ALA A 37 3.33 -14.88 11.56
N TRP A 38 2.29 -14.55 10.80
CA TRP A 38 2.29 -13.43 9.86
C TRP A 38 2.44 -12.08 10.59
N GLU A 39 1.77 -11.90 11.73
CA GLU A 39 1.93 -10.70 12.56
C GLU A 39 3.37 -10.56 13.07
N VAL A 40 3.96 -11.65 13.58
CA VAL A 40 5.37 -11.65 14.02
C VAL A 40 6.32 -11.35 12.84
N LEU A 41 6.05 -11.89 11.66
CA LEU A 41 6.84 -11.61 10.46
C LEU A 41 6.74 -10.13 10.07
N MET A 42 5.53 -9.56 10.05
CA MET A 42 5.29 -8.14 9.76
C MET A 42 6.05 -7.22 10.73
N ASP A 43 6.15 -7.65 11.97
CA ASP A 43 6.84 -6.93 13.04
C ASP A 43 8.36 -6.81 12.83
N VAL A 44 8.98 -7.85 12.26
CA VAL A 44 10.44 -7.89 11.98
C VAL A 44 10.78 -7.64 10.51
N MET A 45 9.77 -7.45 9.66
CA MET A 45 9.93 -7.18 8.23
C MET A 45 10.59 -5.83 8.01
N GLU A 46 11.53 -5.81 7.06
CA GLU A 46 12.24 -4.59 6.72
C GLU A 46 11.25 -3.49 6.29
N PRO A 47 11.44 -2.24 6.75
CA PRO A 47 10.55 -1.11 6.48
C PRO A 47 10.11 -0.89 5.01
N TRP A 48 10.96 -1.18 4.04
CA TRP A 48 10.69 -1.09 2.59
C TRP A 48 9.65 -2.13 2.16
N PHE A 49 9.77 -3.40 2.57
CA PHE A 49 8.79 -4.44 2.22
C PHE A 49 7.41 -4.17 2.83
N ARG A 50 7.38 -3.57 4.03
CA ARG A 50 6.12 -3.08 4.61
C ARG A 50 5.47 -2.01 3.73
N ALA A 51 6.27 -1.09 3.19
CA ALA A 51 5.75 -0.11 2.26
C ALA A 51 5.27 -0.71 0.93
N GLU A 52 5.90 -1.76 0.43
CA GLU A 52 5.39 -2.49 -0.74
C GLU A 52 3.98 -3.02 -0.49
N LEU A 53 3.70 -3.57 0.69
CA LEU A 53 2.34 -3.99 1.06
C LEU A 53 1.36 -2.82 1.13
N LEU A 54 1.80 -1.66 1.63
CA LEU A 54 0.99 -0.44 1.67
C LEU A 54 0.61 0.03 0.26
N PHE A 55 1.57 0.10 -0.67
CA PHE A 55 1.38 0.71 -1.99
C PHE A 55 0.95 -0.26 -3.10
N PHE A 56 1.24 -1.56 -2.99
CA PHE A 56 0.96 -2.54 -4.05
C PHE A 56 -0.20 -3.49 -3.73
N PHE A 57 -0.56 -3.67 -2.45
CA PHE A 57 -1.72 -4.47 -2.12
C PHE A 57 -3.00 -3.63 -2.27
N PRO A 58 -3.93 -3.98 -3.18
CA PRO A 58 -5.03 -3.07 -3.54
C PRO A 58 -6.16 -3.02 -2.54
N GLU A 59 -6.42 -4.09 -1.80
CA GLU A 59 -7.52 -4.14 -0.83
C GLU A 59 -7.06 -3.54 0.51
N PRO A 60 -7.98 -2.98 1.32
CA PRO A 60 -7.65 -2.66 2.69
C PRO A 60 -7.49 -3.96 3.49
N GLY A 61 -6.67 -3.91 4.54
CA GLY A 61 -6.57 -4.97 5.52
C GLY A 61 -7.92 -5.29 6.15
N ASN A 62 -8.20 -6.57 6.35
CA ASN A 62 -9.41 -7.05 7.01
C ASN A 62 -9.22 -7.37 8.51
N GLY A 63 -8.04 -7.08 9.07
CA GLY A 63 -7.70 -7.28 10.48
C GLY A 63 -7.78 -6.01 11.32
N SER A 64 -6.99 -5.95 12.39
CA SER A 64 -6.84 -4.76 13.23
C SER A 64 -6.11 -3.61 12.53
N LYS A 65 -5.25 -3.95 11.55
CA LYS A 65 -4.56 -3.01 10.66
C LYS A 65 -5.18 -3.01 9.29
N TYR A 66 -5.64 -1.85 8.83
CA TYR A 66 -6.28 -1.66 7.53
C TYR A 66 -5.27 -1.29 6.43
N TRP A 67 -4.10 -0.79 6.79
CA TRP A 67 -3.08 -0.38 5.83
C TRP A 67 -2.36 -1.56 5.17
N ARG A 68 -2.31 -2.72 5.83
CA ARG A 68 -1.62 -3.95 5.40
C ARG A 68 -2.58 -5.14 5.28
N PRO A 69 -2.28 -6.12 4.40
CA PRO A 69 -3.10 -7.33 4.28
C PRO A 69 -2.91 -8.27 5.48
N SER A 70 -3.94 -9.07 5.75
CA SER A 70 -3.82 -10.27 6.59
C SER A 70 -3.18 -11.43 5.83
N TRP A 71 -2.77 -12.48 6.55
CA TRP A 71 -2.26 -13.71 5.95
C TRP A 71 -3.23 -14.31 4.93
N GLU A 72 -4.52 -14.36 5.26
CA GLU A 72 -5.57 -14.87 4.38
C GLU A 72 -5.64 -14.08 3.07
N GLN A 73 -5.58 -12.75 3.16
CA GLN A 73 -5.59 -11.88 1.99
C GLN A 73 -4.35 -12.09 1.11
N VAL A 74 -3.16 -12.25 1.70
CA VAL A 74 -1.93 -12.56 0.96
C VAL A 74 -2.06 -13.89 0.21
N MET A 75 -2.62 -14.92 0.85
CA MET A 75 -2.74 -16.26 0.28
C MET A 75 -3.83 -16.40 -0.80
N THR A 76 -4.86 -15.55 -0.75
CA THR A 76 -5.99 -15.58 -1.70
C THR A 76 -5.80 -14.60 -2.86
N SER A 77 -4.97 -13.57 -2.69
CA SER A 77 -4.73 -12.56 -3.70
C SER A 77 -3.96 -13.11 -4.89
N LYS A 78 -4.52 -12.95 -6.09
CA LYS A 78 -3.82 -13.18 -7.37
C LYS A 78 -2.94 -11.98 -7.77
N LEU A 79 -2.95 -10.92 -6.95
CA LEU A 79 -2.61 -9.55 -7.31
C LEU A 79 -1.49 -8.99 -6.44
N ILE A 80 -0.45 -9.78 -6.14
CA ILE A 80 0.84 -9.14 -5.84
C ILE A 80 1.31 -8.57 -7.18
N ALA A 81 0.82 -7.38 -7.49
CA ALA A 81 0.99 -6.71 -8.76
C ALA A 81 2.48 -6.68 -9.12
N ARG A 82 2.74 -6.88 -10.42
CA ARG A 82 3.96 -6.60 -11.20
C ARG A 82 5.25 -6.41 -10.40
N ARG A 83 6.29 -7.18 -10.76
CA ARG A 83 7.69 -6.89 -10.40
C ARG A 83 8.04 -5.47 -10.79
N PHE A 84 7.83 -4.60 -9.83
CA PHE A 84 8.12 -3.21 -9.90
C PHE A 84 9.57 -3.08 -9.46
N ALA A 85 10.41 -2.53 -10.33
CA ALA A 85 11.79 -2.18 -9.99
C ALA A 85 11.79 -0.95 -9.06
N TRP A 86 10.89 -0.94 -8.08
CA TRP A 86 10.39 0.23 -7.38
C TRP A 86 10.47 -0.06 -5.89
N TYR A 87 11.15 0.81 -5.16
CA TYR A 87 11.18 0.76 -3.71
C TYR A 87 10.39 1.97 -3.20
N PRO A 88 9.11 1.80 -2.80
CA PRO A 88 8.37 2.87 -2.13
C PRO A 88 9.11 3.28 -0.86
N ASP A 89 8.97 4.52 -0.34
CA ASP A 89 9.66 4.92 0.90
C ASP A 89 9.26 4.04 2.10
N LYS A 90 9.96 4.10 3.22
CA LYS A 90 9.78 3.19 4.35
C LYS A 90 8.47 3.38 5.11
N VAL A 91 7.86 2.28 5.56
CA VAL A 91 6.89 2.28 6.68
C VAL A 91 7.63 1.95 7.96
N TYR A 92 7.47 2.77 8.99
CA TYR A 92 8.16 2.64 10.27
C TYR A 92 7.19 2.16 11.36
N ARG A 93 7.72 1.36 12.28
CA ARG A 93 7.02 1.01 13.51
C ARG A 93 7.31 2.06 14.57
N THR A 94 6.43 2.13 15.56
CA THR A 94 6.70 2.85 16.82
C THR A 94 6.73 1.85 17.98
N GLU A 95 7.02 2.35 19.18
CA GLU A 95 6.92 1.57 20.42
C GLU A 95 5.47 1.15 20.72
N ASP A 96 4.49 1.92 20.23
CA ASP A 96 3.09 1.52 20.24
C ASP A 96 2.85 0.54 19.07
N PRO A 97 2.57 -0.75 19.34
CA PRO A 97 2.34 -1.75 18.30
C PRO A 97 1.15 -1.39 17.41
N ASP A 98 0.30 -0.45 17.85
CA ASP A 98 -0.84 -0.01 17.10
C ASP A 98 -0.63 1.24 16.24
N ALA A 99 0.56 1.83 16.23
CA ALA A 99 0.84 3.12 15.59
C ALA A 99 2.03 3.06 14.63
N ASP A 100 1.90 2.33 13.53
CA ASP A 100 2.82 2.43 12.40
C ASP A 100 2.67 3.79 11.70
N TYR A 101 3.72 4.26 11.02
CA TYR A 101 3.64 5.49 10.24
C TYR A 101 4.44 5.43 8.93
N TYR A 102 4.03 6.29 8.00
CA TYR A 102 4.72 6.55 6.75
C TYR A 102 5.07 8.04 6.63
N GLU A 103 6.23 8.35 6.09
CA GLU A 103 6.67 9.73 5.82
C GLU A 103 6.76 9.99 4.32
N GLY A 104 5.76 10.67 3.77
CA GLY A 104 5.73 11.00 2.35
C GLY A 104 4.73 12.09 2.02
N TYR A 105 4.41 12.22 0.74
CA TYR A 105 3.55 13.30 0.26
C TYR A 105 2.10 13.05 0.65
N SER A 106 1.37 14.11 0.99
CA SER A 106 -0.04 13.99 1.30
C SER A 106 -0.90 15.03 0.58
N ILE A 107 -2.05 14.56 0.11
CA ILE A 107 -3.15 15.42 -0.32
C ILE A 107 -4.28 15.21 0.69
N LYS A 108 -4.63 16.27 1.43
CA LYS A 108 -5.67 16.19 2.46
C LYS A 108 -7.07 16.01 1.88
N SER A 109 -7.32 16.61 0.71
CA SER A 109 -8.61 16.60 0.02
C SER A 109 -8.41 16.50 -1.49
N GLY A 110 -8.44 15.26 -2.00
CA GLY A 110 -8.39 14.96 -3.43
C GLY A 110 -9.68 14.28 -3.87
N ASN A 111 -10.26 14.77 -4.96
CA ASN A 111 -11.46 14.23 -5.57
C ASN A 111 -11.07 13.15 -6.59
N VAL A 112 -11.35 11.90 -6.27
CA VAL A 112 -11.11 10.74 -7.14
C VAL A 112 -12.38 10.45 -7.92
N ARG A 113 -12.26 10.26 -9.24
CA ARG A 113 -13.40 10.00 -10.14
C ARG A 113 -13.06 8.95 -11.18
N GLY A 114 -14.08 8.19 -11.63
CA GLY A 114 -13.95 7.27 -12.77
C GLY A 114 -13.34 5.90 -12.42
N LEU A 115 -13.10 5.62 -11.13
CA LEU A 115 -12.63 4.31 -10.67
C LEU A 115 -13.74 3.46 -10.03
N SER A 116 -14.98 3.94 -10.01
CA SER A 116 -16.10 3.31 -9.30
C SER A 116 -16.70 2.08 -9.99
N GLU A 117 -16.40 1.84 -11.27
CA GLU A 117 -16.99 0.74 -12.06
C GLU A 117 -15.93 -0.13 -12.74
N VAL A 118 -16.19 -1.44 -12.85
CA VAL A 118 -15.38 -2.37 -13.66
C VAL A 118 -16.02 -2.52 -15.04
N LEU A 119 -15.69 -1.61 -15.97
CA LEU A 119 -16.23 -1.64 -17.33
C LEU A 119 -15.66 -2.80 -18.18
N ASN A 120 -14.39 -3.17 -17.97
CA ASN A 120 -13.75 -4.26 -18.72
C ASN A 120 -12.68 -4.95 -17.86
N LYS A 121 -12.84 -6.24 -17.56
CA LYS A 121 -11.88 -7.01 -16.73
C LYS A 121 -10.48 -7.12 -17.34
N LEU A 122 -10.33 -6.87 -18.64
CA LEU A 122 -9.06 -6.99 -19.37
C LEU A 122 -8.28 -5.67 -19.45
N LYS A 123 -8.91 -4.52 -19.13
CA LYS A 123 -8.25 -3.21 -19.20
C LYS A 123 -8.14 -2.60 -17.79
N PRO A 124 -7.02 -1.95 -17.47
CA PRO A 124 -6.92 -1.14 -16.26
C PRO A 124 -8.04 -0.10 -16.20
N ARG A 125 -8.57 0.15 -15.00
CA ARG A 125 -9.53 1.25 -14.79
C ARG A 125 -8.79 2.56 -14.82
N GLN A 126 -9.37 3.57 -15.47
CA GLN A 126 -8.77 4.89 -15.62
C GLN A 126 -9.71 5.94 -15.08
N GLY A 127 -9.15 6.95 -14.43
CA GLY A 127 -9.91 8.01 -13.80
C GLY A 127 -9.08 9.28 -13.68
N GLU A 128 -9.58 10.18 -12.84
CA GLU A 128 -8.94 11.46 -12.56
C GLU A 128 -8.86 11.71 -11.06
N LEU A 129 -7.74 12.31 -10.64
CA LEU A 129 -7.53 12.87 -9.32
C LEU A 129 -7.48 14.39 -9.44
N VAL A 130 -8.45 15.07 -8.85
CA VAL A 130 -8.54 16.54 -8.84
C VAL A 130 -8.29 17.06 -7.43
N PHE A 131 -7.34 17.97 -7.25
CA PHE A 131 -7.02 18.54 -5.94
C PHE A 131 -6.51 19.98 -6.04
N LYS A 132 -6.33 20.62 -4.89
CA LYS A 132 -5.70 21.94 -4.76
C LYS A 132 -4.35 21.81 -4.08
N ASP A 133 -3.34 22.49 -4.59
CA ASP A 133 -2.04 22.60 -3.92
C ASP A 133 -2.06 23.66 -2.79
N ALA A 134 -0.91 23.84 -2.13
CA ALA A 134 -0.74 24.83 -1.06
C ALA A 134 -0.93 26.28 -1.51
N THR A 135 -0.78 26.58 -2.81
CA THR A 135 -1.05 27.90 -3.40
C THR A 135 -2.53 28.12 -3.73
N GLY A 136 -3.33 27.04 -3.66
CA GLY A 136 -4.74 27.02 -4.04
C GLY A 136 -4.97 26.74 -5.52
N ALA A 137 -3.93 26.46 -6.30
CA ALA A 137 -4.05 26.12 -7.71
C ALA A 137 -4.67 24.74 -7.89
N HIS A 138 -5.51 24.60 -8.91
CA HIS A 138 -6.19 23.34 -9.22
C HIS A 138 -5.30 22.45 -10.08
N HIS A 139 -5.14 21.20 -9.66
CA HIS A 139 -4.43 20.16 -10.38
C HIS A 139 -5.38 19.03 -10.76
N THR A 140 -5.15 18.44 -11.92
CA THR A 140 -5.88 17.25 -12.40
C THR A 140 -4.86 16.27 -12.94
N LEU A 141 -4.81 15.08 -12.34
CA LEU A 141 -3.93 14.00 -12.72
C LEU A 141 -4.75 12.82 -13.23
N LYS A 142 -4.32 12.21 -14.32
CA LYS A 142 -4.86 10.95 -14.81
C LYS A 142 -4.30 9.82 -13.98
N ILE A 143 -5.20 8.96 -13.50
CA ILE A 143 -4.88 7.86 -12.60
C ILE A 143 -5.35 6.53 -13.17
N VAL A 144 -4.64 5.46 -12.80
CA VAL A 144 -4.86 4.10 -13.27
C VAL A 144 -4.87 3.12 -12.10
N ALA A 145 -5.89 2.26 -12.06
CA ALA A 145 -5.99 1.16 -11.12
C ALA A 145 -5.93 -0.18 -11.87
N ASP A 146 -4.81 -0.89 -11.71
CA ASP A 146 -4.50 -2.20 -12.32
C ASP A 146 -5.17 -3.39 -11.57
N HIS A 147 -6.19 -3.13 -10.75
CA HIS A 147 -6.89 -4.13 -9.94
C HIS A 147 -8.41 -4.00 -10.04
N ALA A 148 -9.13 -5.02 -9.57
CA ALA A 148 -10.60 -5.06 -9.62
C ALA A 148 -11.29 -4.38 -8.42
N TYR A 149 -10.56 -4.15 -7.31
CA TYR A 149 -11.14 -3.53 -6.12
C TYR A 149 -11.65 -2.11 -6.38
N LEU A 150 -12.95 -1.88 -6.19
CA LEU A 150 -13.62 -0.64 -6.56
C LEU A 150 -13.21 0.54 -5.67
N ILE A 151 -13.07 1.71 -6.29
CA ILE A 151 -12.78 2.96 -5.59
C ILE A 151 -13.92 3.91 -5.95
N PRO A 152 -14.88 4.14 -5.03
CA PRO A 152 -16.00 5.05 -5.30
C PRO A 152 -15.52 6.46 -5.63
N ASP A 153 -16.32 7.18 -6.40
CA ASP A 153 -16.07 8.59 -6.68
C ASP A 153 -16.29 9.41 -5.40
N GLY A 154 -15.38 10.32 -5.07
CA GLY A 154 -15.48 11.08 -3.82
C GLY A 154 -14.22 11.83 -3.41
N LEU A 155 -14.32 12.50 -2.25
CA LEU A 155 -13.20 13.18 -1.62
C LEU A 155 -12.47 12.24 -0.67
N TYR A 156 -11.15 12.19 -0.81
CA TYR A 156 -10.27 11.32 -0.05
C TYR A 156 -9.04 12.06 0.44
N THR A 157 -8.41 11.49 1.46
CA THR A 157 -7.02 11.76 1.79
C THR A 157 -6.15 10.81 0.98
N LEU A 158 -5.05 11.31 0.44
CA LEU A 158 -4.10 10.52 -0.35
C LEU A 158 -2.70 10.61 0.24
N ILE A 159 -2.00 9.49 0.14
CA ILE A 159 -0.58 9.37 0.49
C ILE A 159 0.17 9.01 -0.79
N GLY A 160 1.18 9.81 -1.13
CA GLY A 160 1.99 9.65 -2.33
C GLY A 160 3.38 9.12 -2.01
N CYS A 161 3.89 8.26 -2.91
CA CYS A 161 5.29 7.91 -2.98
C CYS A 161 5.86 8.28 -4.36
N ILE A 162 6.95 9.05 -4.35
CA ILE A 162 7.75 9.27 -5.55
C ILE A 162 8.54 7.99 -5.81
N GLY A 163 8.34 7.35 -6.95
CA GLY A 163 9.23 6.28 -7.37
C GLY A 163 10.61 6.86 -7.69
N ARG A 164 11.64 6.52 -6.89
CA ARG A 164 13.02 7.03 -7.09
C ARG A 164 13.59 6.81 -8.50
N PHE A 165 13.02 5.86 -9.25
CA PHE A 165 13.41 5.50 -10.61
C PHE A 165 12.24 5.51 -11.61
N SER A 166 11.07 6.04 -11.22
CA SER A 166 9.82 5.95 -11.97
C SER A 166 9.43 7.28 -12.63
N ARG A 167 8.61 7.19 -13.69
CA ARG A 167 7.86 8.32 -14.27
C ARG A 167 6.43 8.43 -13.72
N SER A 168 5.92 7.39 -13.07
CA SER A 168 4.60 7.35 -12.42
C SER A 168 4.70 7.40 -10.90
N ASP A 169 3.85 8.23 -10.29
CA ASP A 169 3.69 8.36 -8.85
C ASP A 169 2.67 7.34 -8.31
N LEU A 170 3.01 6.70 -7.19
CA LEU A 170 2.15 5.72 -6.51
C LEU A 170 1.31 6.40 -5.44
N TRP A 171 0.05 6.03 -5.35
CA TRP A 171 -0.92 6.63 -4.44
C TRP A 171 -1.64 5.58 -3.62
N VAL A 172 -1.77 5.84 -2.33
CA VAL A 172 -2.73 5.16 -1.46
C VAL A 172 -3.88 6.12 -1.22
N VAL A 173 -5.09 5.68 -1.53
CA VAL A 173 -6.33 6.41 -1.30
C VAL A 173 -7.00 5.90 -0.04
N GLY A 174 -7.52 6.81 0.79
CA GLY A 174 -8.14 6.46 2.06
C GLY A 174 -8.79 7.66 2.74
N GLN A 175 -9.04 7.51 4.03
CA GLN A 175 -9.65 8.54 4.87
C GLN A 175 -8.85 8.72 6.16
N LEU A 176 -8.68 9.97 6.58
CA LEU A 176 -8.17 10.24 7.92
C LEU A 176 -9.30 10.05 8.93
N ARG A 177 -9.07 9.19 9.94
CA ARG A 177 -10.02 8.95 11.03
C ARG A 177 -9.95 10.08 12.07
N GLU A 178 -10.94 10.13 12.95
CA GLU A 178 -11.00 11.09 14.06
C GLU A 178 -9.82 10.96 15.05
N ASP A 179 -9.25 9.75 15.16
CA ASP A 179 -8.06 9.46 15.97
C ASP A 179 -6.73 9.88 15.29
N GLY A 180 -6.80 10.51 14.10
CA GLY A 180 -5.65 10.94 13.34
C GLY A 180 -4.93 9.83 12.57
N LYS A 181 -5.45 8.59 12.56
CA LYS A 181 -4.88 7.47 11.79
C LYS A 181 -5.50 7.40 10.40
N PHE A 182 -4.66 7.16 9.39
CA PHE A 182 -5.07 7.00 8.01
C PHE A 182 -5.61 5.60 7.76
N LYS A 183 -6.90 5.50 7.44
CA LYS A 183 -7.55 4.27 7.03
C LYS A 183 -7.47 4.14 5.51
N LYS A 184 -6.62 3.22 5.06
CA LYS A 184 -6.50 2.84 3.65
C LYS A 184 -7.85 2.35 3.11
N LEU A 185 -8.15 2.75 1.88
CA LEU A 185 -9.24 2.21 1.07
C LEU A 185 -8.68 1.37 -0.08
N SER A 186 -7.73 1.91 -0.84
CA SER A 186 -7.12 1.21 -1.97
C SER A 186 -5.85 1.92 -2.47
N VAL A 187 -5.35 1.52 -3.64
CA VAL A 187 -4.15 2.09 -4.27
C VAL A 187 -4.40 2.39 -5.74
N PHE A 188 -3.60 3.27 -6.34
CA PHE A 188 -3.53 3.48 -7.79
C PHE A 188 -2.23 4.19 -8.14
N HIS A 189 -1.96 4.41 -9.43
CA HIS A 189 -0.81 5.18 -9.86
C HIS A 189 -1.20 6.25 -10.88
N SER A 190 -0.40 7.32 -10.96
CA SER A 190 -0.51 8.31 -12.05
C SER A 190 -0.05 7.70 -13.38
N VAL A 191 -0.41 8.30 -14.51
CA VAL A 191 0.07 7.89 -15.85
C VAL A 191 1.51 8.39 -16.09
N ASP A 192 2.35 7.57 -16.72
CA ASP A 192 3.78 7.86 -16.99
C ASP A 192 4.07 9.12 -17.83
N ASP A 193 3.09 9.61 -18.60
CA ASP A 193 3.23 10.73 -19.55
C ASP A 193 2.71 12.06 -19.01
N GLU A 194 2.44 12.15 -17.70
CA GLU A 194 2.03 13.41 -17.11
C GLU A 194 3.21 14.38 -16.99
N GLN A 195 3.00 15.61 -17.46
CA GLN A 195 3.99 16.68 -17.46
C GLN A 195 4.27 17.25 -16.06
N VAL A 196 3.44 16.92 -15.06
CA VAL A 196 3.52 17.46 -13.70
C VAL A 196 3.84 16.33 -12.73
N LYS A 197 5.05 16.34 -12.17
CA LYS A 197 5.50 15.32 -11.20
C LYS A 197 5.08 15.68 -9.78
N LEU A 198 4.93 14.70 -8.88
CA LEU A 198 4.82 14.91 -7.43
C LEU A 198 5.84 15.93 -6.88
N MET A 199 7.07 15.92 -7.40
CA MET A 199 8.14 16.86 -7.02
C MET A 199 7.81 18.33 -7.36
N GLU A 200 7.00 18.56 -8.37
CA GLU A 200 6.66 19.89 -8.89
C GLU A 200 5.38 20.43 -8.24
N LEU A 201 4.60 19.55 -7.58
CA LEU A 201 3.29 19.88 -6.99
C LEU A 201 3.35 20.60 -5.64
N ALA A 202 4.53 21.06 -5.19
CA ALA A 202 4.74 21.74 -3.91
C ALA A 202 4.04 21.04 -2.71
N LEU A 203 3.91 19.72 -2.77
CA LEU A 203 3.25 18.92 -1.74
C LEU A 203 4.18 18.76 -0.54
N GLU A 204 3.61 18.86 0.65
CA GLU A 204 4.35 18.68 1.90
C GLU A 204 4.61 17.20 2.15
N ARG A 205 5.86 16.88 2.56
CA ARG A 205 6.15 15.60 3.19
C ARG A 205 5.68 15.66 4.63
N VAL A 206 4.79 14.75 5.00
CA VAL A 206 4.20 14.69 6.33
C VAL A 206 4.33 13.27 6.90
N LYS A 207 4.42 13.20 8.22
CA LYS A 207 4.32 11.95 8.96
C LYS A 207 2.85 11.59 9.13
N ILE A 208 2.46 10.41 8.66
CA ILE A 208 1.08 9.94 8.66
C ILE A 208 1.02 8.61 9.40
N PHE A 209 0.28 8.58 10.50
CA PHE A 209 0.02 7.33 11.23
C PHE A 209 -0.97 6.48 10.45
N LEU A 210 -0.71 5.18 10.36
CA LEU A 210 -1.49 4.23 9.59
C LEU A 210 -2.43 3.45 10.51
N CYS A 211 -3.65 3.24 10.04
CA CYS A 211 -4.67 2.46 10.75
C CYS A 211 -4.53 0.97 10.49
#